data_AF-A0A662KNV4-F1
#
_entry.id   AF-A0A662KNV4-F1
#
_cell.length_a   1.000
_cell.length_b   1.000
_cell.length_c   1.000
_cell.angle_alpha   90.00
_cell.angle_beta   90.00
_cell.angle_gamma   90.00
#
_symmetry.space_group_name_H-M   'P 1'
#
loop_
_entity.id
_entity.type
_entity.pdbx_description
1 polymer ?
#
loop_
_entity_poly.entity_id
_entity_poly.type
_entity_poly.pdbx_seq_one_letter_code
_entity_poly.pdbx_strand_id
1 'polypeptide(L)'
;MVKDKVGRQRYILFSVDGDASRIEIIRALNASYQKKFDDENVPWLTVYTGKYGIVRCGHLQKEEIIDLLNSLQNEKFRLKTLKTSGTIKKLKKEINSF
;
A
#
# COMPACT_ATOMS: atom_id res chain seq x y z
N MET A 1 14.38 -12.38 -27.29
CA MET A 1 13.40 -13.04 -26.40
C MET A 1 13.06 -12.07 -25.27
N VAL A 2 12.07 -11.19 -25.48
CA VAL A 2 11.56 -10.33 -24.41
C VAL A 2 10.74 -11.25 -23.54
N LYS A 3 11.27 -11.66 -22.38
CA LYS A 3 10.44 -12.26 -21.34
C LYS A 3 9.29 -11.28 -21.12
N ASP A 4 8.06 -11.72 -21.39
CA ASP A 4 6.85 -11.04 -20.95
C ASP A 4 7.07 -10.62 -19.50
N LYS A 5 7.35 -9.32 -19.33
CA LYS A 5 7.81 -8.78 -18.05
C LYS A 5 6.60 -8.84 -17.14
N VAL A 6 6.58 -9.83 -16.25
CA VAL A 6 5.86 -9.74 -14.97
C VAL A 6 6.07 -8.32 -14.47
N GLY A 7 5.01 -7.52 -14.51
CA GLY A 7 5.10 -6.05 -14.65
C GLY A 7 6.04 -5.40 -13.64
N ARG A 8 6.70 -4.30 -14.03
CA ARG A 8 7.54 -3.52 -13.10
C ARG A 8 6.75 -3.25 -11.82
N GLN A 9 7.36 -3.52 -10.66
CA GLN A 9 6.71 -3.35 -9.36
C GLN A 9 7.02 -1.96 -8.78
N ARG A 10 6.10 -1.50 -7.92
CA ARG A 10 6.26 -0.31 -7.09
C ARG A 10 5.88 -0.63 -5.66
N TYR A 11 6.55 0.05 -4.75
CA TYR A 11 6.28 -0.01 -3.33
C TYR A 11 5.85 1.38 -2.87
N ILE A 12 4.82 1.42 -2.02
CA ILE A 12 4.25 2.65 -1.49
C ILE A 12 4.29 2.56 0.03
N LEU A 13 5.00 3.50 0.66
CA LEU A 13 5.05 3.70 2.10
C LEU A 13 3.89 4.61 2.51
N PHE A 14 3.15 4.21 3.53
CA PHE A 14 2.07 4.98 4.12
C PHE A 14 2.20 5.01 5.65
N SER A 15 1.66 6.05 6.27
CA SER A 15 1.44 6.14 7.72
C SER A 15 0.02 5.72 8.07
N VAL A 16 -0.15 5.22 9.29
CA VAL A 16 -1.43 4.96 9.94
C VAL A 16 -1.56 5.94 11.10
N ASP A 17 -2.59 6.75 11.04
CA ASP A 17 -3.05 7.56 12.17
C ASP A 17 -4.20 6.81 12.85
N GLY A 18 -4.18 6.67 14.17
CA GLY A 18 -5.11 5.83 14.93
C GLY A 18 -4.58 4.43 15.28
N ASP A 19 -5.48 3.55 15.75
CA ASP A 19 -5.16 2.19 16.18
C ASP A 19 -5.79 1.16 15.24
N ALA A 20 -4.94 0.47 14.49
CA ALA A 20 -5.35 -0.56 13.56
C ALA A 20 -4.41 -1.76 13.65
N SER A 21 -4.98 -2.96 13.61
CA SER A 21 -4.20 -4.17 13.42
C SER A 21 -3.85 -4.38 11.94
N ARG A 22 -2.83 -5.20 11.67
CA ARG A 22 -2.49 -5.62 10.29
C ARG A 22 -3.69 -6.19 9.55
N ILE A 23 -4.53 -6.97 10.25
CA ILE A 23 -5.71 -7.62 9.69
C ILE A 23 -6.76 -6.59 9.30
N GLU A 24 -6.99 -5.57 10.13
CA GLU A 24 -7.91 -4.47 9.81
C GLU A 24 -7.44 -3.68 8.58
N ILE A 25 -6.14 -3.40 8.46
CA ILE A 25 -5.59 -2.76 7.25
C ILE A 25 -5.82 -3.60 6.01
N ILE A 26 -5.54 -4.91 6.05
CA ILE A 26 -5.75 -5.81 4.90
C ILE A 26 -7.23 -5.87 4.53
N ARG A 27 -8.13 -6.01 5.51
CA ARG A 27 -9.58 -6.06 5.27
C ARG A 27 -10.08 -4.77 4.62
N ALA A 28 -9.68 -3.61 5.14
CA ALA A 28 -10.06 -2.32 4.59
C ALA A 28 -9.51 -2.13 3.17
N LEU A 29 -8.25 -2.49 2.95
CA LEU A 29 -7.61 -2.40 1.63
C LEU A 29 -8.33 -3.29 0.60
N ASN A 30 -8.60 -4.56 0.94
CA ASN A 30 -9.29 -5.49 0.05
C ASN A 30 -10.71 -5.02 -0.26
N ALA A 31 -11.48 -4.62 0.76
CA ALA A 31 -12.86 -4.16 0.57
C ALA A 31 -12.93 -2.91 -0.31
N SER A 32 -12.07 -1.92 -0.06
CA SER A 32 -12.02 -0.69 -0.86
C SER A 32 -11.47 -0.92 -2.26
N TYR A 33 -10.51 -1.84 -2.44
CA TYR A 33 -9.99 -2.20 -3.75
C TYR A 33 -11.06 -2.89 -4.60
N GLN A 34 -11.71 -3.93 -4.07
CA GLN A 34 -12.79 -4.63 -4.78
C GLN A 34 -13.89 -3.67 -5.21
N LYS A 35 -14.32 -2.77 -4.30
CA LYS A 35 -15.35 -1.78 -4.59
C LYS A 35 -14.95 -0.81 -5.72
N LYS A 36 -13.66 -0.50 -5.87
CA LYS A 36 -13.17 0.51 -6.82
C LYS A 36 -12.83 -0.09 -8.19
N PHE A 37 -12.30 -1.31 -8.23
CA PHE A 37 -11.74 -1.90 -9.45
C PHE A 37 -12.45 -3.17 -9.93
N ASP A 38 -13.28 -3.78 -9.08
CA ASP A 38 -13.91 -5.08 -9.34
C ASP A 38 -12.91 -6.16 -9.78
N ASP A 39 -11.73 -6.15 -9.15
CA ASP A 39 -10.59 -7.02 -9.45
C ASP A 39 -10.03 -7.62 -8.15
N GLU A 40 -9.51 -8.84 -8.23
CA GLU A 40 -8.87 -9.58 -7.14
C GLU A 40 -7.37 -9.26 -6.99
N ASN A 41 -6.78 -8.47 -7.91
CA ASN A 41 -5.35 -8.09 -7.89
C ASN A 41 -5.00 -7.01 -6.85
N VAL A 42 -5.47 -7.19 -5.61
CA VAL A 42 -5.27 -6.23 -4.51
C VAL A 42 -3.78 -6.01 -4.20
N PRO A 43 -3.34 -4.77 -3.88
CA PRO A 43 -1.98 -4.50 -3.46
C PRO A 43 -1.55 -5.32 -2.23
N TRP A 44 -0.35 -5.86 -2.28
CA TRP A 44 0.16 -6.72 -1.21
C TRP A 44 0.76 -5.90 -0.06
N LEU A 45 0.15 -5.95 1.13
CA LEU A 45 0.74 -5.37 2.35
C LEU A 45 1.98 -6.16 2.81
N THR A 46 3.15 -5.62 2.54
CA THR A 46 4.43 -6.31 2.74
C THR A 46 5.00 -6.08 4.13
N VAL A 47 4.95 -4.84 4.62
CA VAL A 47 5.46 -4.43 5.94
C VAL A 47 4.35 -3.73 6.69
N TYR A 48 4.28 -3.96 8.00
CA TYR A 48 3.42 -3.21 8.90
C TYR A 48 4.05 -3.14 10.29
N THR A 49 4.09 -1.94 10.88
CA THR A 49 4.71 -1.66 12.19
C THR A 49 3.72 -1.08 13.21
N GLY A 50 2.42 -1.10 12.91
CA GLY A 50 1.40 -0.36 13.68
C GLY A 50 1.24 1.07 13.17
N LYS A 51 2.34 1.83 13.11
CA LYS A 51 2.33 3.24 12.65
C LYS A 51 2.61 3.43 11.16
N TYR A 52 3.30 2.49 10.52
CA TYR A 52 3.67 2.57 9.11
C TYR A 52 3.42 1.25 8.41
N GLY A 53 3.16 1.32 7.10
CA GLY A 53 3.05 0.15 6.25
C GLY A 53 3.63 0.36 4.86
N ILE A 54 3.95 -0.74 4.20
CA ILE A 54 4.40 -0.73 2.80
C ILE A 54 3.52 -1.68 2.00
N VAL A 55 2.83 -1.18 0.98
CA VAL A 55 2.17 -2.02 -0.03
C VAL A 55 3.04 -2.18 -1.27
N ARG A 56 2.89 -3.32 -1.95
CA ARG A 56 3.46 -3.61 -3.26
C ARG A 56 2.34 -3.63 -4.30
N CYS A 57 2.53 -2.96 -5.42
CA CYS A 57 1.59 -2.89 -6.54
C CYS A 57 2.32 -2.90 -7.89
N GLY A 58 1.56 -3.11 -8.97
CA GLY A 58 2.06 -2.91 -10.33
C GLY A 58 2.36 -1.44 -10.62
N HIS A 59 3.37 -1.15 -11.44
CA HIS A 59 3.76 0.23 -11.75
C HIS A 59 2.67 1.07 -12.43
N LEU A 60 1.75 0.44 -13.18
CA LEU A 60 0.63 1.13 -13.83
C LEU A 60 -0.46 1.51 -12.83
N GLN A 61 -0.64 0.70 -11.78
CA GLN A 61 -1.65 0.92 -10.74
C GLN A 61 -1.17 1.90 -9.66
N LYS A 62 0.09 2.36 -9.69
CA LYS A 62 0.72 3.11 -8.60
C LYS A 62 -0.13 4.31 -8.16
N GLU A 63 -0.57 5.15 -9.10
CA GLU A 63 -1.37 6.34 -8.77
C GLU A 63 -2.74 5.96 -8.16
N GLU A 64 -3.39 4.96 -8.76
CA GLU A 64 -4.68 4.45 -8.28
C GLU A 64 -4.60 3.90 -6.85
N ILE A 65 -3.48 3.24 -6.50
CA ILE A 65 -3.24 2.73 -5.15
C ILE A 65 -2.92 3.87 -4.18
N ILE A 66 -2.21 4.92 -4.60
CA ILE A 66 -1.98 6.11 -3.77
C ILE A 66 -3.33 6.74 -3.41
N ASP A 67 -4.21 6.92 -4.39
CA ASP A 67 -5.54 7.48 -4.18
C ASP A 67 -6.40 6.59 -3.28
N LEU A 68 -6.34 5.28 -3.49
CA LEU A 68 -7.03 4.31 -2.63
C LEU A 68 -6.55 4.39 -1.18
N LEU A 69 -5.24 4.42 -0.96
CA LEU A 69 -4.68 4.54 0.37
C LEU A 69 -5.08 5.86 1.03
N ASN A 70 -5.04 6.97 0.30
CA ASN A 70 -5.39 8.28 0.86
C ASN A 70 -6.90 8.44 1.12
N SER A 71 -7.76 7.63 0.47
CA SER A 71 -9.20 7.62 0.72
C SER A 71 -9.62 6.69 1.87
N LEU A 72 -8.73 5.80 2.31
CA LEU A 72 -8.98 4.89 3.43
C LEU A 72 -8.91 5.64 4.77
N GLN A 73 -10.09 6.06 5.22
CA GLN A 73 -10.32 6.65 6.54
C GLN A 73 -11.62 6.12 7.14
N ASN A 74 -11.61 5.85 8.44
CA ASN A 74 -12.78 5.49 9.23
C ASN A 74 -12.59 6.02 10.67
N GLU A 75 -13.52 5.70 11.57
CA GLU A 75 -13.49 6.15 12.97
C GLU A 75 -12.29 5.64 13.77
N LYS A 76 -11.67 4.53 13.35
CA LYS A 76 -10.51 3.92 14.03
C LYS A 76 -9.17 4.40 13.52
N PHE A 77 -9.05 4.56 12.19
CA PHE A 77 -7.77 4.91 11.58
C PHE A 77 -7.92 5.66 10.26
N ARG A 78 -6.84 6.35 9.89
CA ARG A 78 -6.65 6.99 8.60
C ARG A 78 -5.29 6.63 8.02
N LEU A 79 -5.28 6.34 6.73
CA LEU A 79 -4.05 6.10 5.99
C LEU A 79 -3.62 7.36 5.24
N LYS A 80 -2.29 7.56 5.14
CA LYS A 80 -1.71 8.63 4.33
C LYS A 80 -0.45 8.14 3.64
N THR A 81 -0.40 8.29 2.32
CA THR A 81 0.81 7.97 1.55
C THR A 81 1.92 8.96 1.89
N LEU A 82 3.11 8.44 2.16
CA LEU A 82 4.31 9.23 2.43
C LEU A 82 5.26 9.23 1.23
N LYS A 83 5.50 8.07 0.63
CA LYS A 83 6.48 7.95 -0.45
C LYS A 83 6.29 6.72 -1.32
N THR A 84 6.85 6.76 -2.52
CA THR A 84 6.95 5.60 -3.41
C THR A 84 8.40 5.27 -3.75
N SER A 85 8.66 4.01 -4.09
CA SER A 85 9.97 3.52 -4.50
C SER A 85 9.85 2.32 -5.44
N GLY A 86 10.83 2.14 -6.31
CA GLY A 86 10.99 0.88 -7.06
C GLY A 86 11.51 -0.28 -6.21
N THR A 87 12.03 -0.02 -5.01
CA THR A 87 12.62 -1.04 -4.13
C THR A 87 12.11 -0.91 -2.69
N ILE A 88 11.79 -2.06 -2.10
CA ILE A 88 11.38 -2.15 -0.69
C ILE A 88 12.52 -1.79 0.28
N LYS A 89 13.77 -2.13 -0.06
CA LYS A 89 14.94 -1.87 0.80
C LYS A 89 15.11 -0.38 1.08
N LYS A 90 14.84 0.48 0.10
CA LYS A 90 14.88 1.93 0.28
C LYS A 90 13.81 2.39 1.28
N LEU A 91 12.55 1.97 1.11
CA LEU A 91 11.46 2.37 2.00
C LEU A 91 11.62 1.83 3.42
N LYS A 92 12.15 0.61 3.59
CA LYS A 92 12.44 0.05 4.91
C LYS A 92 13.46 0.88 5.69
N LYS A 93 14.48 1.43 5.01
CA LYS A 93 15.43 2.35 5.66
C LYS A 93 14.75 3.63 6.13
N GLU A 94 13.82 4.14 5.34
CA GLU A 94 13.12 5.38 5.64
C GLU A 94 12.12 5.24 6.79
N ILE A 95 11.50 4.07 6.98
CA ILE A 95 10.67 3.81 8.17
C ILE A 95 11.44 4.06 9.47
N ASN A 96 12.72 3.72 9.52
CA ASN A 96 13.56 3.93 10.70
C ASN A 96 14.00 5.40 10.88
N SER A 97 13.67 6.28 9.92
CA SER A 97 14.02 7.71 9.94
C SER A 97 12.82 8.60 10.26
N PHE A 98 11.63 8.03 10.45
CA PHE A 98 10.42 8.70 10.94
C PHE A 98 10.18 8.34 12.40
#